data_AF-G4Z4K7-F1
#
_entry.id   AF-G4Z4K7-F1
#
_cell.length_a   1.000
_cell.length_b   1.000
_cell.length_c   1.000
_cell.angle_alpha   90.00
_cell.angle_beta   90.00
_cell.angle_gamma   90.00
#
_symmetry.space_group_name_H-M   'P 1'
#
loop_
_entity.id
_entity.type
_entity.pdbx_description
1 polymer ?
#
loop_
_entity_poly.entity_id
_entity_poly.type
_entity_poly.pdbx_seq_one_letter_code
_entity_poly.pdbx_strand_id
1 'polypeptide(L)'
;MWSGINNWKLRDIALALGYHSNVQKPSNMTDPGQLEVIKRYALQLHVLQHQYKAAYPLYEAALRISPEDPHTLVCLATLLVISCRYPAAKSWLRAMELLKQARTSAGSDIVSALHEIEQNGFRWALFLQPKNPHAIANFAVYLQCVHLDIDKAELLYRRALDLDPANDLFVTNFQRLQAERTPGRMYAFAGPGTIALARSSELRRCGPESQWREMADPAAQPPTPKRFFHNLRTGKCTWELPTDDESMETPL
;
A
#
# COMPACT_ATOMS: atom_id res chain seq x y z
N MET A 1 -13.22 -11.81 9.57
CA MET A 1 -12.14 -12.52 8.84
C MET A 1 -11.96 -11.86 7.48
N TRP A 2 -10.74 -11.53 7.08
CA TRP A 2 -10.46 -10.89 5.79
C TRP A 2 -10.85 -11.88 4.67
N SER A 3 -11.86 -11.55 3.86
CA SER A 3 -12.44 -12.45 2.85
C SER A 3 -11.43 -12.88 1.77
N GLY A 4 -10.36 -12.11 1.57
CA GLY A 4 -9.29 -12.43 0.62
C GLY A 4 -8.45 -13.67 0.94
N ILE A 5 -8.44 -14.14 2.20
CA ILE A 5 -7.71 -15.36 2.61
C ILE A 5 -8.48 -16.62 2.20
N ASN A 6 -9.82 -16.55 2.12
CA ASN A 6 -10.67 -17.72 1.84
C ASN A 6 -10.84 -18.05 0.35
N ASN A 7 -10.25 -17.26 -0.56
CA ASN A 7 -10.46 -17.39 -2.01
C ASN A 7 -9.26 -17.96 -2.78
N TRP A 8 -8.28 -18.57 -2.10
CA TRP A 8 -7.11 -19.17 -2.76
C TRP A 8 -7.50 -20.42 -3.53
N LYS A 9 -7.27 -20.43 -4.84
CA LYS A 9 -7.42 -21.65 -5.65
C LYS A 9 -6.19 -22.54 -5.45
N LEU A 10 -6.36 -23.86 -5.58
CA LEU A 10 -5.26 -24.82 -5.46
C LEU A 10 -4.09 -24.49 -6.42
N ARG A 11 -4.40 -23.99 -7.62
CA ARG A 11 -3.41 -23.52 -8.59
C ARG A 11 -2.54 -22.40 -8.03
N ASP A 12 -3.14 -21.40 -7.39
CA ASP A 12 -2.44 -20.22 -6.88
C ASP A 12 -1.53 -20.61 -5.71
N ILE A 13 -1.99 -21.55 -4.86
CA ILE A 13 -1.18 -22.14 -3.78
C ILE A 13 0.02 -22.89 -4.36
N ALA A 14 -0.18 -23.72 -5.40
CA ALA A 14 0.90 -24.48 -6.03
C ALA A 14 1.94 -23.56 -6.69
N LEU A 15 1.51 -22.48 -7.34
CA LEU A 15 2.38 -21.47 -7.94
C LEU A 15 3.20 -20.74 -6.87
N ALA A 16 2.55 -20.29 -5.79
CA ALA A 16 3.25 -19.61 -4.70
C ALA A 16 4.23 -20.56 -3.98
N LEU A 17 3.85 -21.81 -3.73
CA LEU A 17 4.75 -22.83 -3.19
C LEU A 17 5.95 -23.07 -4.11
N GLY A 18 5.71 -23.17 -5.42
CA GLY A 18 6.78 -23.30 -6.42
C GLY A 18 7.72 -22.09 -6.43
N TYR A 19 7.18 -20.88 -6.31
CA TYR A 19 7.95 -19.64 -6.28
C TYR A 19 8.90 -19.56 -5.08
N HIS A 20 8.45 -20.05 -3.91
CA HIS A 20 9.25 -20.11 -2.68
C HIS A 20 10.04 -21.42 -2.51
N SER A 21 9.85 -22.40 -3.39
CA SER A 21 10.65 -23.62 -3.41
C SER A 21 12.04 -23.31 -3.98
N ASN A 22 13.09 -23.87 -3.36
CA ASN A 22 14.50 -23.72 -3.80
C ASN A 22 15.07 -22.29 -3.79
N VAL A 23 14.55 -21.39 -2.94
CA VAL A 23 15.16 -20.07 -2.79
C VAL A 23 16.49 -20.19 -2.06
N GLN A 24 17.59 -20.03 -2.80
CA GLN A 24 18.94 -20.01 -2.27
C GLN A 24 19.48 -18.59 -2.21
N LYS A 25 20.42 -18.35 -1.28
CA LYS A 25 21.15 -17.08 -1.23
C LYS A 25 21.92 -16.92 -2.55
N PRO A 26 21.84 -15.74 -3.21
CA PRO A 26 22.52 -15.53 -4.48
C PRO A 26 24.04 -15.64 -4.30
N SER A 27 24.68 -16.34 -5.23
CA SER A 27 26.13 -16.56 -5.25
C SER A 27 26.88 -15.33 -5.76
N ASN A 28 26.30 -14.63 -6.75
CA ASN A 28 26.84 -13.39 -7.29
C ASN A 28 25.73 -12.36 -7.54
N MET A 29 25.88 -11.16 -6.98
CA MET A 29 24.92 -10.08 -7.07
C MET A 29 25.08 -9.20 -8.33
N THR A 30 26.12 -9.41 -9.13
CA THR A 30 26.34 -8.65 -10.38
C THR A 30 25.95 -9.41 -11.64
N ASP A 31 25.64 -10.69 -11.52
CA ASP A 31 25.36 -11.59 -12.64
C ASP A 31 23.89 -11.45 -13.12
N PRO A 32 23.65 -11.05 -14.39
CA PRO A 32 22.30 -10.95 -14.94
C PRO A 32 21.52 -12.27 -14.89
N GLY A 33 22.19 -13.42 -15.00
CA GLY A 33 21.55 -14.73 -14.93
C GLY A 33 20.93 -15.04 -13.56
N GLN A 34 21.36 -14.34 -12.51
CA GLN A 34 20.87 -14.52 -11.14
C GLN A 34 19.79 -13.52 -10.74
N LEU A 35 19.35 -12.62 -11.64
CA LEU A 35 18.39 -11.57 -11.32
C LEU A 35 17.12 -12.10 -10.63
N GLU A 36 16.54 -13.17 -11.16
CA GLU A 36 15.31 -13.74 -10.60
C GLU A 36 15.55 -14.40 -9.23
N VAL A 37 16.72 -15.01 -9.02
CA VAL A 37 17.11 -15.57 -7.71
C VAL A 37 17.30 -14.46 -6.68
N ILE A 38 17.96 -13.37 -7.07
CA ILE A 38 18.16 -12.18 -6.22
C ILE A 38 16.80 -11.59 -5.83
N LYS A 39 15.89 -11.41 -6.79
CA LYS A 39 14.53 -10.88 -6.54
C LYS A 39 13.72 -11.76 -5.60
N ARG A 40 13.69 -13.08 -5.85
CA ARG A 40 12.97 -14.06 -5.01
C ARG A 40 13.50 -14.08 -3.59
N TYR A 41 14.82 -14.16 -3.43
CA TYR A 41 15.46 -14.17 -2.12
C TYR A 41 15.24 -12.84 -1.38
N ALA A 42 15.34 -11.70 -2.07
CA ALA A 42 15.03 -10.40 -1.50
C ALA A 42 13.57 -10.31 -1.03
N LEU A 43 12.63 -10.79 -1.84
CA LEU A 43 11.20 -10.80 -1.52
C LEU A 43 10.91 -11.68 -0.31
N GLN A 44 11.54 -12.85 -0.20
CA GLN A 44 11.40 -13.72 0.98
C GLN A 44 11.93 -13.04 2.25
N LEU A 45 13.12 -12.44 2.20
CA LEU A 45 13.68 -11.70 3.34
C LEU A 45 12.80 -10.52 3.74
N HIS A 46 12.26 -9.79 2.77
CA HIS A 46 11.41 -8.62 2.99
C HIS A 46 10.03 -9.00 3.56
N VAL A 47 9.33 -9.91 2.88
CA VAL A 47 7.88 -10.11 3.06
C VAL A 47 7.58 -11.25 4.02
N LEU A 48 8.39 -12.32 4.06
CA LEU A 48 8.18 -13.48 4.94
C LEU A 48 9.01 -13.44 6.23
N GLN A 49 10.26 -12.99 6.15
CA GLN A 49 11.17 -12.96 7.31
C GLN A 49 11.27 -11.57 7.96
N HIS A 50 10.76 -10.52 7.30
CA HIS A 50 10.78 -9.13 7.78
C HIS A 50 12.20 -8.57 8.07
N GLN A 51 13.22 -9.11 7.40
CA GLN A 51 14.60 -8.67 7.49
C GLN A 51 14.91 -7.55 6.49
N TYR A 52 14.32 -6.37 6.70
CA TYR A 52 14.44 -5.23 5.77
C TYR A 52 15.88 -4.79 5.49
N LYS A 53 16.77 -4.84 6.49
CA LYS A 53 18.18 -4.46 6.35
C LYS A 53 18.94 -5.39 5.38
N ALA A 54 18.63 -6.68 5.39
CA ALA A 54 19.27 -7.68 4.54
C ALA A 54 18.68 -7.71 3.13
N ALA A 55 17.37 -7.44 2.99
CA ALA A 55 16.70 -7.39 1.69
C ALA A 55 17.11 -6.16 0.84
N TYR A 56 17.37 -5.01 1.47
CA TYR A 56 17.72 -3.77 0.77
C TYR A 56 18.89 -3.89 -0.24
N PRO A 57 20.10 -4.39 0.12
CA PRO A 57 21.21 -4.48 -0.82
C PRO A 57 20.92 -5.41 -1.99
N LEU A 58 20.04 -6.41 -1.82
CA LEU A 58 19.63 -7.31 -2.88
C LEU A 58 18.76 -6.59 -3.92
N TYR A 59 17.80 -5.79 -3.48
CA TYR A 59 17.00 -4.97 -4.39
C TYR A 59 17.85 -3.92 -5.12
N GLU A 60 18.81 -3.30 -4.44
CA GLU A 60 19.77 -2.38 -5.10
C GLU A 60 20.61 -3.11 -6.16
N ALA A 61 21.02 -4.35 -5.89
CA ALA A 61 21.75 -5.15 -6.88
C ALA A 61 20.88 -5.55 -8.07
N ALA A 62 19.65 -5.98 -7.82
CA ALA A 62 18.68 -6.27 -8.87
C ALA A 62 18.43 -5.04 -9.75
N LEU A 63 18.33 -3.84 -9.15
CA LEU A 63 18.14 -2.59 -9.88
C LEU A 63 19.38 -2.18 -10.69
N ARG A 64 20.60 -2.51 -10.24
CA ARG A 64 21.82 -2.29 -11.04
C ARG A 64 21.87 -3.17 -12.29
N ILE A 65 21.36 -4.41 -12.19
CA ILE A 65 21.27 -5.33 -13.32
C ILE A 65 20.15 -4.91 -14.27
N SER A 66 18.97 -4.60 -13.73
CA SER A 66 17.79 -4.20 -14.50
C SER A 66 17.17 -2.93 -13.86
N PRO A 67 17.53 -1.73 -14.35
CA PRO A 67 17.08 -0.47 -13.78
C PRO A 67 15.58 -0.20 -13.94
N GLU A 68 14.94 -0.78 -14.96
CA GLU A 68 13.57 -0.49 -15.34
C GLU A 68 12.58 -1.62 -14.99
N ASP A 69 13.01 -2.64 -14.24
CA ASP A 69 12.12 -3.74 -13.85
C ASP A 69 11.04 -3.25 -12.86
N PRO A 70 9.74 -3.24 -13.24
CA PRO A 70 8.67 -2.70 -12.40
C PRO A 70 8.58 -3.43 -11.06
N HIS A 71 8.82 -4.73 -11.07
CA HIS A 71 8.80 -5.60 -9.90
C HIS A 71 9.80 -5.15 -8.84
N THR A 72 11.06 -4.96 -9.24
CA THR A 72 12.15 -4.56 -8.34
C THR A 72 11.93 -3.14 -7.82
N LEU A 73 11.49 -2.22 -8.70
CA LEU A 73 11.16 -0.84 -8.34
C LEU A 73 10.08 -0.79 -7.25
N VAL A 74 8.97 -1.50 -7.43
CA VAL A 74 7.88 -1.55 -6.44
C VAL A 74 8.30 -2.26 -5.15
N CYS A 75 9.01 -3.37 -5.24
CA CYS A 75 9.46 -4.09 -4.05
C CYS A 75 10.44 -3.28 -3.20
N LEU A 76 11.35 -2.53 -3.85
CA LEU A 76 12.26 -1.62 -3.17
C LEU A 76 11.50 -0.43 -2.56
N ALA A 77 10.57 0.17 -3.30
CA ALA A 77 9.77 1.29 -2.80
C ALA A 77 8.95 0.90 -1.58
N THR A 78 8.23 -0.24 -1.64
CA THR A 78 7.46 -0.77 -0.51
C THR A 78 8.36 -1.08 0.69
N LEU A 79 9.55 -1.64 0.48
CA LEU A 79 10.53 -1.85 1.56
C LEU A 79 10.98 -0.52 2.19
N LEU A 80 11.24 0.51 1.39
CA LEU A 80 11.66 1.83 1.87
C LEU A 80 10.56 2.51 2.71
N VAL A 81 9.31 2.38 2.29
CA VAL A 81 8.15 2.87 3.05
C VAL A 81 8.04 2.13 4.39
N ILE A 82 7.94 0.79 4.37
CA ILE A 82 7.73 0.05 5.63
C ILE A 82 8.90 0.24 6.61
N SER A 83 10.14 0.19 6.13
CA SER A 83 11.32 0.25 7.00
C SER A 83 11.62 1.64 7.54
N CYS A 84 10.96 2.70 7.02
CA CYS A 84 11.12 4.09 7.44
C CYS A 84 12.60 4.50 7.66
N ARG A 85 13.49 4.02 6.79
CA ARG A 85 14.95 4.14 6.98
C ARG A 85 15.36 5.60 7.18
N TYR A 86 16.17 5.83 8.20
CA TYR A 86 16.69 7.15 8.51
C TYR A 86 17.66 7.65 7.42
N PRO A 87 17.53 8.89 6.94
CA PRO A 87 16.47 9.86 7.26
C PRO A 87 15.16 9.58 6.51
N ALA A 88 14.05 9.50 7.26
CA ALA A 88 12.74 9.05 6.77
C ALA A 88 12.17 9.88 5.61
N ALA A 89 12.44 11.19 5.58
CA ALA A 89 11.98 12.07 4.51
C ALA A 89 12.62 11.75 3.15
N LYS A 90 13.92 11.40 3.14
CA LYS A 90 14.64 11.05 1.90
C LYS A 90 14.24 9.67 1.40
N SER A 91 14.03 8.72 2.30
CA SER A 91 13.58 7.37 1.92
C SER A 91 12.16 7.39 1.35
N TRP A 92 11.27 8.23 1.89
CA TRP A 92 9.93 8.45 1.33
C TRP A 92 9.97 9.04 -0.09
N LEU A 93 10.68 10.16 -0.28
CA LEU A 93 10.81 10.80 -1.59
C LEU A 93 11.38 9.83 -2.64
N ARG A 94 12.40 9.07 -2.25
CA ARG A 94 12.99 8.04 -3.12
C ARG A 94 11.98 6.94 -3.44
N ALA A 95 11.21 6.47 -2.46
CA ALA A 95 10.19 5.45 -2.70
C ALA A 95 9.13 5.95 -3.70
N MET A 96 8.69 7.20 -3.59
CA MET A 96 7.71 7.78 -4.52
C MET A 96 8.27 7.92 -5.94
N GLU A 97 9.54 8.30 -6.06
CA GLU A 97 10.22 8.37 -7.37
C GLU A 97 10.32 6.98 -8.02
N LEU A 98 10.68 5.94 -7.24
CA LEU A 98 10.70 4.56 -7.74
C LEU A 98 9.31 4.06 -8.16
N LEU A 99 8.25 4.42 -7.42
CA LEU A 99 6.87 4.07 -7.80
C LEU A 99 6.45 4.79 -9.07
N LYS A 100 6.84 6.05 -9.25
CA LYS A 100 6.59 6.80 -10.48
C LYS A 100 7.30 6.14 -11.67
N GLN A 101 8.57 5.75 -11.50
CA GLN A 101 9.32 5.01 -12.52
C GLN A 101 8.68 3.67 -12.86
N ALA A 102 8.21 2.93 -11.84
CA ALA A 102 7.50 1.67 -12.05
C ALA A 102 6.23 1.86 -12.88
N ARG A 103 5.43 2.90 -12.59
CA ARG A 103 4.23 3.24 -13.38
C ARG A 103 4.57 3.60 -14.81
N THR A 104 5.62 4.39 -15.04
CA THR A 104 6.05 4.71 -16.41
C THR A 104 6.53 3.49 -17.17
N SER A 105 7.21 2.55 -16.50
CA SER A 105 7.71 1.31 -17.12
C SER A 105 6.62 0.26 -17.38
N ALA A 106 5.61 0.16 -16.52
CA ALA A 106 4.54 -0.83 -16.61
C ALA A 106 3.41 -0.45 -17.58
N GLY A 107 3.35 0.81 -18.03
CA GLY A 107 2.30 1.31 -18.91
C GLY A 107 0.98 1.55 -18.18
N SER A 108 -0.15 1.37 -18.88
CA SER A 108 -1.49 1.75 -18.42
C SER A 108 -2.08 0.85 -17.32
N ASP A 109 -1.53 -0.34 -17.07
CA ASP A 109 -2.05 -1.23 -16.03
C ASP A 109 -0.92 -1.85 -15.21
N ILE A 110 -0.44 -1.07 -14.23
CA ILE A 110 0.55 -1.53 -13.26
C ILE A 110 0.03 -2.69 -12.39
N VAL A 111 -1.28 -2.81 -12.18
CA VAL A 111 -1.85 -3.80 -11.28
C VAL A 111 -1.78 -5.20 -11.89
N SER A 112 -2.12 -5.34 -13.18
CA SER A 112 -1.97 -6.62 -13.86
C SER A 112 -0.50 -7.02 -13.99
N ALA A 113 0.39 -6.07 -14.30
CA ALA A 113 1.83 -6.32 -14.39
C ALA A 113 2.43 -6.85 -13.07
N LEU A 114 1.94 -6.38 -11.92
CA LEU A 114 2.45 -6.78 -10.60
C LEU A 114 1.67 -7.93 -9.95
N HIS A 115 0.67 -8.47 -10.63
CA HIS A 115 -0.23 -9.48 -10.07
C HIS A 115 0.52 -10.69 -9.53
N GLU A 116 1.53 -11.19 -10.26
CA GLU A 116 2.31 -12.36 -9.82
C GLU A 116 3.05 -12.09 -8.50
N ILE A 117 3.61 -10.90 -8.32
CA ILE A 117 4.31 -10.51 -7.09
C ILE A 117 3.33 -10.23 -5.95
N GLU A 118 2.18 -9.62 -6.24
CA GLU A 118 1.13 -9.45 -5.24
C GLU A 118 0.71 -10.81 -4.66
N GLN A 119 0.40 -11.77 -5.55
CA GLN A 119 -0.06 -13.09 -5.16
C GLN A 119 1.04 -13.87 -4.44
N ASN A 120 2.22 -14.03 -5.06
CA ASN A 120 3.29 -14.86 -4.54
C ASN A 120 4.03 -14.21 -3.35
N GLY A 121 4.01 -12.89 -3.23
CA GLY A 121 4.70 -12.16 -2.17
C GLY A 121 3.77 -11.77 -1.04
N PHE A 122 3.06 -10.66 -1.21
CA PHE A 122 2.35 -9.98 -0.13
C PHE A 122 1.11 -10.75 0.34
N ARG A 123 0.29 -11.25 -0.58
CA ARG A 123 -0.89 -12.06 -0.22
C ARG A 123 -0.48 -13.40 0.34
N TRP A 124 0.54 -14.04 -0.23
CA TRP A 124 1.08 -15.29 0.29
C TRP A 124 1.59 -15.17 1.73
N ALA A 125 2.33 -14.10 2.05
CA ALA A 125 2.76 -13.88 3.44
C ALA A 125 1.59 -13.67 4.40
N LEU A 126 0.54 -12.96 3.97
CA LEU A 126 -0.67 -12.82 4.77
C LEU A 126 -1.41 -14.17 4.94
N PHE A 127 -1.38 -15.03 3.91
CA PHE A 127 -1.95 -16.38 3.97
C PHE A 127 -1.18 -17.28 4.95
N LEU A 128 0.15 -17.29 4.89
CA LEU A 128 0.99 -18.08 5.79
C LEU A 128 1.00 -17.55 7.23
N GLN A 129 0.96 -16.23 7.40
CA GLN A 129 1.12 -15.58 8.70
C GLN A 129 -0.02 -14.56 8.97
N PRO A 130 -1.29 -15.01 9.06
CA PRO A 130 -2.45 -14.12 9.09
C PRO A 130 -2.60 -13.28 10.37
N LYS A 131 -1.80 -13.59 11.40
CA LYS A 131 -1.74 -12.88 12.68
C LYS A 131 -0.39 -12.19 12.91
N ASN A 132 0.52 -12.21 11.94
CA ASN A 132 1.77 -11.46 12.06
C ASN A 132 1.54 -10.00 11.66
N PRO A 133 1.77 -9.02 12.56
CA PRO A 133 1.53 -7.62 12.28
C PRO A 133 2.44 -7.08 11.16
N HIS A 134 3.66 -7.59 11.00
CA HIS A 134 4.56 -7.19 9.91
C HIS A 134 4.05 -7.62 8.53
N ALA A 135 3.50 -8.84 8.42
CA ALA A 135 2.90 -9.30 7.16
C ALA A 135 1.67 -8.46 6.78
N ILE A 136 0.84 -8.10 7.78
CA ILE A 136 -0.32 -7.23 7.61
C ILE A 136 0.11 -5.82 7.19
N ALA A 137 1.10 -5.23 7.85
CA ALA A 137 1.60 -3.90 7.56
C ALA A 137 2.31 -3.81 6.19
N ASN A 138 3.11 -4.82 5.82
CA ASN A 138 3.72 -4.91 4.49
C ASN A 138 2.63 -4.89 3.40
N PHE A 139 1.53 -5.61 3.61
CA PHE A 139 0.43 -5.61 2.65
C PHE A 139 -0.38 -4.30 2.67
N ALA A 140 -0.50 -3.65 3.83
CA ALA A 140 -1.07 -2.29 3.92
C ALA A 140 -0.29 -1.29 3.05
N VAL A 141 1.04 -1.31 3.16
CA VAL A 141 1.94 -0.50 2.32
C VAL A 141 1.75 -0.82 0.84
N TYR A 142 1.63 -2.10 0.48
CA TYR A 142 1.41 -2.50 -0.91
C TYR A 142 0.09 -1.94 -1.47
N LEU A 143 -1.02 -2.07 -0.72
CA LEU A 143 -2.32 -1.51 -1.13
C LEU A 143 -2.28 0.02 -1.23
N GLN A 144 -1.60 0.68 -0.29
CA GLN A 144 -1.40 2.12 -0.28
C GLN A 144 -0.62 2.61 -1.52
N CYS A 145 0.46 1.93 -1.90
CA CYS A 145 1.38 2.43 -2.93
C CYS A 145 1.01 1.98 -4.35
N VAL A 146 0.53 0.75 -4.51
CA VAL A 146 0.26 0.13 -5.82
C VAL A 146 -1.20 0.28 -6.21
N HIS A 147 -2.11 -0.21 -5.37
CA HIS A 147 -3.56 -0.16 -5.62
C HIS A 147 -4.18 1.20 -5.36
N LEU A 148 -3.48 2.08 -4.63
CA LEU A 148 -4.01 3.35 -4.15
C LEU A 148 -5.32 3.19 -3.35
N ASP A 149 -5.51 2.01 -2.74
CA ASP A 149 -6.68 1.68 -1.92
C ASP A 149 -6.40 2.06 -0.46
N ILE A 150 -6.56 3.35 -0.19
CA ILE A 150 -6.21 4.00 1.08
C ILE A 150 -7.11 3.50 2.22
N ASP A 151 -8.39 3.21 1.94
CA ASP A 151 -9.33 2.71 2.94
C ASP A 151 -8.96 1.29 3.41
N LYS A 152 -8.64 0.38 2.47
CA LYS A 152 -8.17 -0.96 2.86
C LYS A 152 -6.80 -0.91 3.53
N ALA A 153 -5.91 -0.03 3.09
CA ALA A 153 -4.61 0.15 3.74
C ALA A 153 -4.78 0.62 5.21
N GLU A 154 -5.63 1.61 5.45
CA GLU A 154 -5.96 2.11 6.80
C GLU A 154 -6.52 1.01 7.72
N LEU A 155 -7.40 0.14 7.21
CA LEU A 155 -7.90 -1.01 7.96
C LEU A 155 -6.79 -2.01 8.33
N LEU A 156 -5.87 -2.28 7.42
CA LEU A 156 -4.75 -3.18 7.68
C LEU A 156 -3.74 -2.58 8.67
N TYR A 157 -3.42 -1.29 8.56
CA TYR A 157 -2.55 -0.62 9.54
C TYR A 157 -3.13 -0.65 10.95
N ARG A 158 -4.42 -0.35 11.10
CA ARG A 158 -5.10 -0.47 12.40
C ARG A 158 -5.00 -1.89 12.95
N ARG A 159 -5.28 -2.90 12.12
CA ARG A 159 -5.15 -4.30 12.54
C ARG A 159 -3.72 -4.69 12.93
N ALA A 160 -2.71 -4.16 12.25
CA ALA A 160 -1.31 -4.38 12.63
C ALA A 160 -1.01 -3.74 14.00
N LEU A 161 -1.50 -2.52 14.24
CA LEU A 161 -1.38 -1.81 15.52
C LEU A 161 -2.17 -2.47 16.65
N ASP A 162 -3.33 -3.08 16.37
CA ASP A 162 -4.09 -3.84 17.37
C ASP A 162 -3.31 -5.07 17.87
N LEU A 163 -2.49 -5.67 16.99
CA LEU A 163 -1.66 -6.82 17.32
C LEU A 163 -0.32 -6.42 17.95
N ASP A 164 0.26 -5.29 17.55
CA ASP A 164 1.50 -4.75 18.08
C ASP A 164 1.46 -3.21 18.13
N PRO A 165 0.89 -2.63 19.21
CA PRO A 165 0.60 -1.20 19.30
C PRO A 165 1.84 -0.33 19.53
N ALA A 166 2.94 -0.91 20.02
CA ALA A 166 4.17 -0.19 20.35
C ALA A 166 5.19 -0.21 19.21
N ASN A 167 4.85 -0.76 18.04
CA ASN A 167 5.76 -0.85 16.92
C ASN A 167 5.91 0.50 16.19
N ASP A 168 7.07 1.13 16.35
CA ASP A 168 7.37 2.43 15.74
C ASP A 168 7.17 2.46 14.23
N LEU A 169 7.46 1.36 13.51
CA LEU A 169 7.31 1.30 12.06
C LEU A 169 5.83 1.43 11.65
N PHE A 170 4.93 0.74 12.36
CA PHE A 170 3.50 0.78 12.04
C PHE A 170 2.90 2.12 12.42
N VAL A 171 3.27 2.65 13.60
CA VAL A 171 2.82 3.96 14.06
C VAL A 171 3.25 5.04 13.08
N THR A 172 4.53 5.08 12.70
CA THR A 172 5.08 6.09 11.78
C THR A 172 4.44 6.01 10.39
N ASN A 173 4.29 4.80 9.83
CA ASN A 173 3.67 4.65 8.52
C ASN A 173 2.18 4.99 8.54
N PHE A 174 1.47 4.62 9.59
CA PHE A 174 0.05 4.94 9.73
C PHE A 174 -0.18 6.44 9.91
N GLN A 175 0.62 7.11 10.74
CA GLN A 175 0.59 8.57 10.88
C GLN A 175 0.90 9.27 9.55
N ARG A 176 1.86 8.76 8.78
CA ARG A 176 2.17 9.29 7.45
C ARG A 176 1.00 9.10 6.49
N LEU A 177 0.35 7.92 6.47
CA LEU A 177 -0.84 7.69 5.65
C LEU A 177 -1.93 8.71 5.98
N GLN A 178 -2.21 8.94 7.27
CA GLN A 178 -3.19 9.92 7.73
C GLN A 178 -2.83 11.35 7.32
N ALA A 179 -1.54 11.71 7.42
CA ALA A 179 -1.05 13.02 7.00
C ALA A 179 -1.17 13.21 5.47
N GLU A 180 -0.82 12.20 4.67
CA GLU A 180 -0.93 12.26 3.21
C GLU A 180 -2.38 12.20 2.71
N ARG A 181 -3.32 11.79 3.57
CA ARG A 181 -4.75 11.75 3.28
C ARG A 181 -5.44 13.11 3.45
N THR A 182 -4.79 14.10 4.06
CA THR A 182 -5.37 15.44 4.26
C THR A 182 -5.49 16.22 2.94
N PRO A 183 -6.34 17.26 2.86
CA PRO A 183 -6.44 18.10 1.66
C PRO A 183 -5.08 18.64 1.19
N GLY A 184 -4.86 18.68 -0.13
CA GLY A 184 -3.62 19.17 -0.74
C GLY A 184 -2.42 18.20 -0.68
N ARG A 185 -2.64 16.94 -0.24
CA ARG A 185 -1.61 15.90 -0.17
C ARG A 185 -1.89 14.75 -1.15
N MET A 186 -0.97 13.78 -1.23
CA MET A 186 -0.99 12.73 -2.26
C MET A 186 -2.27 11.89 -2.26
N TYR A 187 -2.82 11.59 -1.09
CA TYR A 187 -3.99 10.72 -0.93
C TYR A 187 -5.27 11.50 -0.62
N ALA A 188 -5.30 12.81 -0.90
CA ALA A 188 -6.47 13.65 -0.65
C ALA A 188 -7.72 13.15 -1.40
N PHE A 189 -7.56 12.53 -2.57
CA PHE A 189 -8.65 11.97 -3.38
C PHE A 189 -9.47 10.90 -2.65
N ALA A 190 -8.90 10.24 -1.64
CA ALA A 190 -9.61 9.21 -0.88
C ALA A 190 -10.62 9.82 0.13
N GLY A 191 -10.59 11.14 0.36
CA GLY A 191 -11.38 11.79 1.41
C GLY A 191 -11.04 11.24 2.80
N PRO A 192 -11.90 11.34 3.82
CA PRO A 192 -11.72 10.67 5.11
C PRO A 192 -12.09 9.18 5.08
N GLY A 193 -11.45 8.39 5.95
CA GLY A 193 -11.62 6.94 5.99
C GLY A 193 -12.98 6.50 6.52
N THR A 194 -13.35 5.25 6.25
CA THR A 194 -14.64 4.64 6.67
C THR A 194 -14.89 4.74 8.18
N ILE A 195 -13.85 4.66 9.00
CA ILE A 195 -13.96 4.79 10.47
C ILE A 195 -14.19 6.25 10.88
N ALA A 196 -13.60 7.21 10.17
CA ALA A 196 -13.87 8.63 10.39
C ALA A 196 -15.31 8.98 9.98
N LEU A 197 -15.81 8.38 8.90
CA LEU A 197 -17.22 8.46 8.51
C LEU A 197 -18.15 7.83 9.56
N ALA A 198 -17.80 6.67 10.11
CA ALA A 198 -18.66 5.98 11.07
C ALA A 198 -18.84 6.74 12.40
N ARG A 199 -17.85 7.57 12.78
CA ARG A 199 -17.89 8.38 14.02
C ARG A 199 -18.37 9.82 13.80
N SER A 200 -18.53 10.26 12.55
CA SER A 200 -18.92 11.63 12.24
C SER A 200 -20.44 11.82 12.33
N SER A 201 -20.86 13.07 12.46
CA SER A 201 -22.27 13.46 12.55
C SER A 201 -22.70 14.27 11.33
N GLU A 202 -23.92 14.03 10.86
CA GLU A 202 -24.52 14.77 9.74
C GLU A 202 -24.91 16.18 10.19
N LEU A 203 -24.37 17.20 9.52
CA LEU A 203 -24.71 18.61 9.77
C LEU A 203 -25.86 19.07 8.88
N ARG A 204 -25.74 18.83 7.57
CA ARG A 204 -26.74 19.22 6.57
C ARG A 204 -26.62 18.38 5.31
N ARG A 205 -27.66 18.44 4.47
CA ARG A 205 -27.64 17.86 3.12
C ARG A 205 -27.39 18.95 2.08
N CYS A 206 -26.62 18.59 1.04
CA CYS A 206 -26.17 19.49 0.00
C CYS A 206 -26.20 18.80 -1.38
N GLY A 207 -26.05 19.60 -2.43
CA GLY A 207 -25.99 19.16 -3.83
C GLY A 207 -27.36 18.90 -4.46
N PRO A 208 -27.39 18.64 -5.79
CA PRO A 208 -28.61 18.30 -6.51
C PRO A 208 -29.24 17.04 -5.88
N GLU A 209 -30.56 17.08 -5.70
CA GLU A 209 -31.35 16.00 -5.09
C GLU A 209 -30.92 15.58 -3.67
N SER A 210 -30.17 16.41 -2.93
CA SER A 210 -29.66 16.05 -1.58
C SER A 210 -28.77 14.79 -1.55
N GLN A 211 -28.04 14.53 -2.64
CA GLN A 211 -27.16 13.36 -2.77
C GLN A 211 -25.93 13.40 -1.85
N TRP A 212 -25.54 14.59 -1.37
CA TRP A 212 -24.40 14.79 -0.50
C TRP A 212 -24.82 15.16 0.92
N ARG A 213 -24.06 14.67 1.90
CA ARG A 213 -24.19 15.05 3.30
C ARG A 213 -22.89 15.70 3.77
N GLU A 214 -22.99 16.89 4.35
CA GLU A 214 -21.88 17.49 5.07
C GLU A 214 -21.79 16.83 6.44
N MET A 215 -20.64 16.23 6.71
CA MET A 215 -20.33 15.50 7.92
C MET A 215 -19.29 16.26 8.73
N ALA A 216 -19.40 16.19 10.06
CA ALA A 216 -18.39 16.71 10.98
C ALA A 216 -17.81 15.60 11.85
N ASP A 217 -16.48 15.46 11.82
CA ASP A 217 -15.73 14.58 12.71
C ASP A 217 -15.22 15.36 13.93
N PRO A 218 -15.78 15.11 15.13
CA PRO A 218 -15.34 15.79 16.35
C PRO A 218 -13.94 15.37 16.79
N ALA A 219 -13.45 14.21 16.34
CA ALA A 219 -12.15 13.64 16.70
C ALA A 219 -11.06 13.89 15.63
N ALA A 220 -11.34 14.73 14.62
CA ALA A 220 -10.34 15.19 13.67
C ALA A 220 -9.31 16.11 14.35
N GLN A 221 -8.03 15.82 14.14
CA GLN A 221 -6.91 16.60 14.66
C GLN A 221 -6.21 17.34 13.53
N PRO A 222 -5.69 18.57 13.75
CA PRO A 222 -4.98 19.30 12.71
C PRO A 222 -3.77 18.48 12.20
N PRO A 223 -3.53 18.40 10.88
CA PRO A 223 -4.09 19.22 9.80
C PRO A 223 -5.37 18.68 9.14
N THR A 224 -5.97 17.59 9.63
CA THR A 224 -7.22 17.07 9.05
C THR A 224 -8.38 18.05 9.29
N PRO A 225 -9.15 18.41 8.25
CA PRO A 225 -10.30 19.29 8.43
C PRO A 225 -11.40 18.54 9.19
N LYS A 226 -12.12 19.27 10.05
CA LYS A 226 -13.22 18.71 10.83
C LYS A 226 -14.46 18.39 9.98
N ARG A 227 -14.55 18.97 8.78
CA ARG A 227 -15.71 18.85 7.90
C ARG A 227 -15.31 18.18 6.60
N PHE A 228 -16.24 17.40 6.07
CA PHE A 228 -16.09 16.70 4.80
C PHE A 228 -17.47 16.34 4.24
N PHE A 229 -17.50 15.81 3.03
CA PHE A 229 -18.72 15.44 2.33
C PHE A 229 -18.77 13.94 2.08
N HIS A 230 -19.96 13.36 2.26
CA HIS A 230 -20.22 11.95 2.01
C HIS A 230 -21.31 11.81 0.95
N ASN A 231 -21.02 11.03 -0.10
CA ASN A 231 -21.94 10.75 -1.19
C ASN A 231 -22.80 9.52 -0.87
N LEU A 232 -24.12 9.68 -0.90
CA LEU A 232 -25.05 8.59 -0.58
C LEU A 232 -25.21 7.54 -1.68
N ARG A 233 -24.95 7.91 -2.93
CA ARG A 233 -25.08 7.02 -4.08
C ARG A 233 -23.85 6.14 -4.24
N THR A 234 -22.66 6.71 -4.07
CA THR A 234 -21.39 6.01 -4.27
C THR A 234 -20.76 5.51 -2.97
N GLY A 235 -21.18 6.02 -1.82
CA GLY A 235 -20.58 5.73 -0.50
C GLY A 235 -19.19 6.36 -0.31
N LYS A 236 -18.70 7.16 -1.26
CA LYS A 236 -17.38 7.79 -1.19
C LYS A 236 -17.43 9.08 -0.38
N CYS A 237 -16.33 9.37 0.31
CA CYS A 237 -16.14 10.64 1.02
C CYS A 237 -15.14 11.53 0.27
N THR A 238 -15.36 12.83 0.32
CA THR A 238 -14.48 13.85 -0.27
C THR A 238 -14.27 15.00 0.71
N TRP A 239 -13.15 15.71 0.61
CA TRP A 239 -12.87 16.85 1.47
C TRP A 239 -13.63 18.12 1.03
N GLU A 240 -13.87 18.24 -0.27
CA GLU A 240 -14.55 19.37 -0.90
C GLU A 240 -15.83 18.89 -1.56
N LEU A 241 -16.80 19.80 -1.74
CA LEU A 241 -18.04 19.50 -2.45
C LEU A 241 -17.72 19.46 -3.95
N PRO A 242 -17.99 18.35 -4.65
CA PRO A 242 -17.75 18.31 -6.09
C PRO A 242 -18.65 19.31 -6.79
N THR A 243 -18.07 20.18 -7.61
CA THR A 243 -18.83 21.00 -8.55
C THR A 243 -19.40 20.11 -9.64
N ASP A 244 -20.61 20.40 -10.12
CA ASP A 244 -21.41 19.55 -11.02
C ASP A 244 -20.71 19.15 -12.35
N ASP A 245 -19.54 19.70 -12.67
CA ASP A 245 -18.73 19.41 -13.85
C ASP A 245 -17.70 18.26 -13.69
N GLU A 246 -17.43 17.75 -12.49
CA GLU A 246 -16.54 16.60 -12.31
C GLU A 246 -17.29 15.27 -12.49
N SER A 247 -17.82 15.08 -13.70
CA SER A 247 -18.21 13.75 -14.17
C SER A 247 -16.96 12.88 -14.30
N MET A 248 -16.74 12.01 -13.32
CA MET A 248 -16.17 10.66 -13.48
C MET A 248 -14.99 10.53 -14.46
N GLU A 249 -13.91 11.31 -14.28
CA GLU A 249 -12.61 10.88 -14.82
C GLU A 249 -11.98 9.90 -13.84
N THR A 250 -12.16 8.60 -14.13
CA THR A 250 -11.27 7.55 -13.66
C THR A 250 -9.85 7.87 -14.13
N PRO A 251 -8.84 7.95 -13.26
CA PRO A 251 -7.47 8.08 -13.73
C PRO A 251 -7.06 6.75 -14.40
N LEU A 252 -6.64 6.87 -15.67
CA LEU A 252 -5.88 5.87 -16.42
C LEU A 252 -4.52 5.60 -15.75
#